data_AF-A0A2T6FFP0-F1
#
_entry.id   AF-A0A2T6FFP0-F1
#
_cell.length_a   1.000
_cell.length_b   1.000
_cell.length_c   1.000
_cell.angle_alpha   90.00
_cell.angle_beta   90.00
_cell.angle_gamma   90.00
#
_symmetry.space_group_name_H-M   'P 1'
#
loop_
_entity.id
_entity.type
_entity.pdbx_description
1 polymer ?
#
loop_
_entity_poly.entity_id
_entity_poly.type
_entity_poly.pdbx_seq_one_letter_code
_entity_poly.pdbx_strand_id
1 'polypeptide(L)'
;MSEFTLQAITAGDSLQLSEVIASIAAHENQSADRVRAQLADEIIQPLNQNELWDEHLHAVLQTLWPVLSNAIASDNEFFCNHQHPLRQLLQTLLAGRYWYPREGKAAQQFLDKFLTLIIATQASLATANTAPLQHDIQQFADFLASEDKRAAMLESRLCETELANLKQISAETRVIDLLNKNLAHRPFPTDLHGLISGTLKSELQYWAFNKTPDELTQLPLWKSWNRLLPALGELFSADDIEVDQQYLYQQIPLVIAELERSSEHPVNNNQAYQQFLDHLNAHLMAAIQKQALENSLFMPLTYSASQSTGNTQVPYSLLKQTEQLHVGDWFIFFGENNEVLRCKLALKNPQVDQLLLVDHTGRKVMIKSHKDFALCLSTGIAKPLPAPDIHAIIHTTLPVWIERANIGVQAQLLLQKQKAEQVVKALIAQQQAAAEAAAKARAEAEARMQKQLEARRAAARKAMAEARVLADEQRRREAEQAAEAERLRIEQAAAEAAEQLVRQQSAQQAVSELQVGAWLEINSNNEKQRAKLSVIIASTSKYIFADQVGRKVAEYTREQLQELVAQEQIKIVRNGDNFEDQLAKVIRGLRRDLN
;
A
#
# COMPACT_ATOMS: atom_id res chain seq x y z
N MET A 1 3.32 -4.39 -7.96
CA MET A 1 4.19 -3.54 -7.12
C MET A 1 4.45 -4.33 -5.86
N SER A 2 5.73 -4.49 -5.54
CA SER A 2 6.22 -5.35 -4.46
C SER A 2 5.61 -4.94 -3.13
N GLU A 3 4.99 -5.88 -2.43
CA GLU A 3 4.81 -5.73 -0.99
C GLU A 3 6.21 -5.70 -0.36
N PHE A 4 6.49 -4.70 0.46
CA PHE A 4 7.74 -4.67 1.21
C PHE A 4 7.73 -5.82 2.22
N THR A 5 8.80 -6.60 2.29
CA THR A 5 8.89 -7.75 3.19
C THR A 5 10.14 -7.66 4.06
N LEU A 6 10.00 -8.09 5.32
CA LEU A 6 11.11 -8.12 6.28
C LEU A 6 12.27 -8.96 5.76
N GLN A 7 11.95 -10.13 5.18
CA GLN A 7 12.94 -11.07 4.66
C GLN A 7 13.85 -10.43 3.62
N ALA A 8 13.30 -9.63 2.70
CA ALA A 8 14.10 -8.99 1.66
C ALA A 8 15.07 -7.94 2.22
N ILE A 9 14.63 -7.14 3.21
CA ILE A 9 15.50 -6.16 3.88
C ILE A 9 16.60 -6.88 4.66
N THR A 10 16.26 -7.92 5.42
CA THR A 10 17.23 -8.70 6.21
C THR A 10 18.17 -9.56 5.36
N ALA A 11 17.82 -9.82 4.10
CA ALA A 11 18.63 -10.59 3.16
C ALA A 11 19.66 -9.75 2.37
N GLY A 12 19.77 -8.44 2.66
CA GLY A 12 20.78 -7.58 2.06
C GLY A 12 20.24 -6.49 1.13
N ASP A 13 18.92 -6.40 0.90
CA ASP A 13 18.35 -5.42 -0.04
C ASP A 13 18.18 -4.04 0.62
N SER A 14 19.26 -3.25 0.62
CA SER A 14 19.27 -1.88 1.16
C SER A 14 18.39 -0.92 0.34
N LEU A 15 18.05 -1.26 -0.91
CA LEU A 15 17.17 -0.46 -1.76
C LEU A 15 15.73 -0.55 -1.25
N GLN A 16 15.26 -1.73 -0.85
CA GLN A 16 13.92 -1.87 -0.29
C GLN A 16 13.70 -1.05 0.98
N LEU A 17 14.69 -0.97 1.87
CA LEU A 17 14.59 -0.09 3.04
C LEU A 17 14.45 1.38 2.61
N SER A 18 15.23 1.80 1.61
CA SER A 18 15.15 3.16 1.09
C SER A 18 13.78 3.47 0.46
N GLU A 19 13.16 2.50 -0.22
CA GLU A 19 11.82 2.61 -0.79
C GLU A 19 10.73 2.65 0.29
N VAL A 20 10.86 1.84 1.35
CA VAL A 20 9.98 1.87 2.54
C VAL A 20 9.97 3.27 3.15
N ILE A 21 11.16 3.83 3.41
CA ILE A 21 11.32 5.18 3.98
C ILE A 21 10.73 6.24 3.03
N ALA A 22 11.02 6.15 1.74
CA ALA A 22 10.53 7.11 0.75
C ALA A 22 9.00 7.07 0.63
N SER A 23 8.40 5.88 0.73
CA SER A 23 6.94 5.72 0.71
C SER A 23 6.28 6.37 1.93
N ILE A 24 6.81 6.15 3.13
CA ILE A 24 6.31 6.78 4.37
C ILE A 24 6.45 8.30 4.27
N ALA A 25 7.64 8.79 3.86
CA ALA A 25 7.89 10.22 3.68
C ALA A 25 6.89 10.87 2.72
N ALA A 26 6.62 10.21 1.59
CA ALA A 26 5.67 10.70 0.59
C ALA A 26 4.20 10.63 1.05
N HIS A 27 3.83 9.65 1.87
CA HIS A 27 2.47 9.54 2.42
C HIS A 27 2.20 10.57 3.52
N GLU A 28 3.17 10.80 4.40
CA GLU A 28 3.03 11.67 5.58
C GLU A 28 3.50 13.11 5.36
N ASN A 29 3.97 13.41 4.14
CA ASN A 29 4.46 14.74 3.78
C ASN A 29 5.66 15.19 4.64
N GLN A 30 6.54 14.24 4.97
CA GLN A 30 7.77 14.45 5.74
C GLN A 30 9.01 14.25 4.86
N SER A 31 10.17 14.74 5.28
CA SER A 31 11.43 14.44 4.58
C SER A 31 11.90 13.01 4.90
N ALA A 32 12.48 12.33 3.91
CA ALA A 32 13.05 10.98 4.09
C ALA A 32 14.08 10.94 5.23
N ASP A 33 14.88 12.00 5.40
CA ASP A 33 15.87 12.08 6.47
C ASP A 33 15.24 12.12 7.87
N ARG A 34 14.07 12.77 8.02
CA ARG A 34 13.34 12.77 9.30
C ARG A 34 12.76 11.41 9.64
N VAL A 35 12.22 10.72 8.63
CA VAL A 35 11.69 9.35 8.76
C VAL A 35 12.81 8.38 9.14
N ARG A 36 14.02 8.54 8.56
CA ARG A 36 15.22 7.78 8.95
C ARG A 36 15.65 8.04 10.37
N ALA A 37 15.71 9.31 10.78
CA ALA A 37 16.09 9.68 12.14
C ALA A 37 15.12 9.08 13.17
N GLN A 38 13.81 9.12 12.91
CA GLN A 38 12.81 8.48 13.78
C GLN A 38 13.01 6.98 13.93
N LEU A 39 13.28 6.26 12.83
CA LEU A 39 13.58 4.83 12.88
C LEU A 39 14.85 4.53 13.69
N ALA A 40 15.90 5.33 13.52
CA ALA A 40 17.14 5.18 14.28
C ALA A 40 16.93 5.45 15.78
N ASP A 41 16.16 6.49 16.13
CA ASP A 41 15.81 6.83 17.51
C ASP A 41 14.98 5.71 18.17
N GLU A 42 14.02 5.11 17.46
CA GLU A 42 13.23 3.97 17.97
C GLU A 42 14.09 2.73 18.26
N ILE A 43 15.18 2.51 17.52
CA ILE A 43 16.11 1.40 17.79
C ILE A 43 16.99 1.69 19.01
N ILE A 44 17.40 2.95 19.20
CA ILE A 44 18.25 3.36 20.32
C ILE A 44 17.45 3.51 21.61
N GLN A 45 16.16 3.86 21.54
CA GLN A 45 15.33 4.12 22.72
C GLN A 45 15.33 2.98 23.74
N PRO A 46 15.14 1.69 23.37
CA PRO A 46 15.28 0.56 24.30
C PRO A 46 16.67 0.47 24.92
N LEU A 47 17.71 0.86 24.19
CA LEU A 47 19.10 0.84 24.66
C LEU A 47 19.42 2.04 25.56
N ASN A 48 18.70 3.16 25.48
CA ASN A 48 18.91 4.36 26.28
C ASN A 48 18.17 4.33 27.64
N GLN A 49 17.64 3.20 28.07
CA GLN A 49 16.91 3.12 29.33
C GLN A 49 17.86 3.28 30.54
N ASN A 50 17.52 4.15 31.49
CA ASN A 50 18.34 4.40 32.69
C ASN A 50 18.58 3.13 33.51
N GLU A 51 17.62 2.20 33.56
CA GLU A 51 17.75 0.97 34.34
C GLU A 51 18.80 -0.01 33.77
N LEU A 52 19.14 0.10 32.46
CA LEU A 52 20.12 -0.78 31.82
C LEU A 52 21.56 -0.47 32.23
N TRP A 53 21.85 0.80 32.55
CA TRP A 53 23.22 1.29 32.71
C TRP A 53 23.47 1.76 34.14
N ASP A 54 24.71 1.65 34.58
CA ASP A 54 25.15 2.36 35.79
C ASP A 54 25.12 3.87 35.57
N GLU A 55 24.93 4.66 36.62
CA GLU A 55 24.89 6.13 36.56
C GLU A 55 26.13 6.72 35.85
N HIS A 56 27.32 6.18 36.14
CA HIS A 56 28.57 6.65 35.52
C HIS A 56 28.62 6.35 34.02
N LEU A 57 28.25 5.14 33.61
CA LEU A 57 28.24 4.74 32.21
C LEU A 57 27.11 5.45 31.46
N HIS A 58 25.96 5.61 32.09
CA HIS A 58 24.80 6.29 31.55
C HIS A 58 25.13 7.74 31.19
N ALA A 59 25.78 8.48 32.09
CA ALA A 59 26.19 9.87 31.86
C ALA A 59 27.09 10.01 30.62
N VAL A 60 28.01 9.08 30.41
CA VAL A 60 28.92 9.11 29.25
C VAL A 60 28.16 8.70 27.98
N LEU A 61 27.33 7.67 28.04
CA LEU A 61 26.54 7.17 26.91
C LEU A 61 25.51 8.19 26.42
N GLN A 62 24.99 9.07 27.28
CA GLN A 62 24.09 10.16 26.85
C GLN A 62 24.72 11.07 25.79
N THR A 63 26.04 11.26 25.81
CA THR A 63 26.75 12.03 24.78
C THR A 63 26.93 11.26 23.48
N LEU A 64 26.89 9.92 23.54
CA LEU A 64 27.13 9.03 22.41
C LEU A 64 25.82 8.72 21.65
N TRP A 65 24.68 8.59 22.33
CA TRP A 65 23.41 8.20 21.71
C TRP A 65 22.97 9.07 20.53
N PRO A 66 23.03 10.42 20.60
CA PRO A 66 22.66 11.26 19.46
C PRO A 66 23.60 11.06 18.26
N VAL A 67 24.89 10.82 18.51
CA VAL A 67 25.90 10.58 17.46
C VAL A 67 25.64 9.23 16.78
N LEU A 68 25.32 8.19 17.57
CA LEU A 68 24.95 6.88 17.05
C LEU A 68 23.63 6.91 16.29
N SER A 69 22.64 7.67 16.76
CA SER A 69 21.36 7.83 16.05
C SER A 69 21.57 8.40 14.66
N ASN A 70 22.34 9.48 14.55
CA ASN A 70 22.66 10.09 13.26
C ASN A 70 23.46 9.16 12.34
N ALA A 71 24.39 8.38 12.90
CA ALA A 71 25.16 7.40 12.13
C ALA A 71 24.27 6.27 11.59
N ILE A 72 23.36 5.72 12.41
CA ILE A 72 22.40 4.69 12.02
C ILE A 72 21.40 5.23 10.98
N ALA A 73 20.95 6.47 11.14
CA ALA A 73 20.03 7.11 10.19
C ALA A 73 20.67 7.33 8.81
N SER A 74 22.01 7.43 8.75
CA SER A 74 22.75 7.67 7.49
C SER A 74 23.13 6.36 6.78
N ASP A 75 23.13 5.23 7.48
CA ASP A 75 23.67 3.96 7.00
C ASP A 75 22.59 2.87 6.90
N ASN A 76 22.12 2.62 5.68
CA ASN A 76 21.12 1.58 5.42
C ASN A 76 21.70 0.16 5.61
N GLU A 77 23.01 -0.05 5.45
CA GLU A 77 23.63 -1.37 5.61
C GLU A 77 23.57 -1.84 7.06
N PHE A 78 23.44 -0.91 8.01
CA PHE A 78 23.15 -1.23 9.40
C PHE A 78 21.97 -2.18 9.54
N PHE A 79 20.90 -2.02 8.77
CA PHE A 79 19.68 -2.83 8.89
C PHE A 79 19.77 -4.18 8.19
N CYS A 80 20.55 -4.25 7.12
CA CYS A 80 20.64 -5.42 6.26
C CYS A 80 21.76 -6.37 6.66
N ASN A 81 22.87 -5.85 7.21
CA ASN A 81 24.05 -6.64 7.54
C ASN A 81 24.16 -6.95 9.04
N HIS A 82 24.15 -8.24 9.40
CA HIS A 82 24.35 -8.67 10.79
C HIS A 82 25.76 -8.39 11.32
N GLN A 83 26.78 -8.34 10.46
CA GLN A 83 28.17 -8.08 10.82
C GLN A 83 28.56 -6.61 10.72
N HIS A 84 27.58 -5.71 10.67
CA HIS A 84 27.83 -4.28 10.55
C HIS A 84 28.65 -3.74 11.76
N PRO A 85 29.66 -2.88 11.56
CA PRO A 85 30.49 -2.33 12.64
C PRO A 85 29.68 -1.66 13.75
N LEU A 86 28.64 -0.89 13.40
CA LEU A 86 27.77 -0.26 14.41
C LEU A 86 26.96 -1.28 15.22
N ARG A 87 26.57 -2.42 14.65
CA ARG A 87 25.90 -3.49 15.41
C ARG A 87 26.87 -4.17 16.37
N GLN A 88 28.08 -4.46 15.90
CA GLN A 88 29.14 -5.02 16.74
C GLN A 88 29.48 -4.05 17.88
N LEU A 89 29.55 -2.76 17.60
CA LEU A 89 29.75 -1.72 18.61
C LEU A 89 28.62 -1.75 19.65
N LEU A 90 27.35 -1.67 19.23
CA LEU A 90 26.22 -1.70 20.15
C LEU A 90 26.23 -2.97 21.00
N GLN A 91 26.50 -4.14 20.39
CA GLN A 91 26.58 -5.41 21.09
C GLN A 91 27.71 -5.40 22.14
N THR A 92 28.83 -4.79 21.78
CA THR A 92 30.00 -4.68 22.64
C THR A 92 29.77 -3.70 23.79
N LEU A 93 29.10 -2.56 23.52
CA LEU A 93 28.70 -1.59 24.54
C LEU A 93 27.73 -2.21 25.54
N LEU A 94 26.82 -3.08 25.10
CA LEU A 94 25.89 -3.80 25.96
C LEU A 94 26.58 -4.67 27.02
N ALA A 95 27.84 -5.07 26.85
CA ALA A 95 28.61 -5.73 27.92
C ALA A 95 28.80 -4.81 29.16
N GLY A 96 28.79 -3.49 28.96
CA GLY A 96 28.83 -2.49 30.04
C GLY A 96 27.63 -2.54 30.99
N ARG A 97 26.50 -3.15 30.59
CA ARG A 97 25.30 -3.26 31.44
C ARG A 97 25.53 -4.03 32.74
N TYR A 98 26.55 -4.88 32.80
CA TYR A 98 26.88 -5.67 33.99
C TYR A 98 27.83 -4.96 34.95
N TRP A 99 28.46 -3.88 34.49
CA TRP A 99 29.43 -3.13 35.26
C TRP A 99 28.73 -2.21 36.28
N TYR A 100 29.37 -2.02 37.42
CA TYR A 100 28.97 -1.05 38.44
C TYR A 100 30.23 -0.62 39.22
N PRO A 101 30.24 0.58 39.83
CA PRO A 101 31.39 1.08 40.57
C PRO A 101 31.63 0.20 41.80
N ARG A 102 32.77 -0.48 41.82
CA ARG A 102 33.23 -1.28 42.97
C ARG A 102 34.72 -1.02 43.18
N GLU A 103 35.15 -1.01 44.43
CA GLU A 103 36.57 -0.84 44.76
C GLU A 103 37.42 -1.96 44.15
N GLY A 104 38.36 -1.59 43.27
CA GLY A 104 39.31 -2.51 42.67
C GLY A 104 39.86 -2.06 41.32
N LYS A 105 41.08 -2.52 41.03
CA LYS A 105 41.77 -2.24 39.76
C LYS A 105 40.99 -2.72 38.53
N ALA A 106 40.26 -3.83 38.62
CA ALA A 106 39.51 -4.39 37.50
C ALA A 106 38.33 -3.49 37.06
N ALA A 107 37.58 -2.94 38.02
CA ALA A 107 36.47 -2.04 37.71
C ALA A 107 36.95 -0.73 37.08
N GLN A 108 38.09 -0.18 37.54
CA GLN A 108 38.73 1.00 36.95
C GLN A 108 39.26 0.71 35.54
N GLN A 109 39.97 -0.41 35.34
CA GLN A 109 40.48 -0.81 34.02
C GLN A 109 39.35 -1.00 32.99
N PHE A 110 38.22 -1.57 33.41
CA PHE A 110 37.04 -1.66 32.56
C PHE A 110 36.53 -0.28 32.15
N LEU A 111 36.35 0.61 33.13
CA LEU A 111 35.87 1.98 32.89
C LEU A 111 36.80 2.74 31.94
N ASP A 112 38.12 2.72 32.18
CA ASP A 112 39.10 3.42 31.34
C ASP A 112 39.06 2.93 29.88
N LYS A 113 38.99 1.61 29.67
CA LYS A 113 38.87 1.02 28.34
C LYS A 113 37.54 1.33 27.67
N PHE A 114 36.44 1.32 28.43
CA PHE A 114 35.12 1.67 27.94
C PHE A 114 35.05 3.15 27.50
N LEU A 115 35.60 4.07 28.30
CA LEU A 115 35.72 5.48 27.95
C LEU A 115 36.58 5.68 26.68
N THR A 116 37.69 4.96 26.58
CA THR A 116 38.57 5.00 25.39
C THR A 116 37.79 4.59 24.13
N LEU A 117 36.99 3.52 24.21
CA LEU A 117 36.14 3.08 23.10
C LEU A 117 35.09 4.13 22.72
N ILE A 118 34.45 4.78 23.70
CA ILE A 118 33.46 5.84 23.44
C ILE A 118 34.10 7.03 22.71
N ILE A 119 35.25 7.50 23.19
CA ILE A 119 35.97 8.62 22.58
C ILE A 119 36.40 8.26 21.15
N ALA A 120 36.95 7.07 20.95
CA ALA A 120 37.34 6.58 19.62
C ALA A 120 36.14 6.46 18.67
N THR A 121 34.98 6.04 19.19
CA THR A 121 33.72 5.98 18.45
C THR A 121 33.27 7.37 18.01
N GLN A 122 33.22 8.34 18.94
CA GLN A 122 32.82 9.70 18.62
C GLN A 122 33.73 10.32 17.55
N ALA A 123 35.04 10.10 17.63
CA ALA A 123 36.01 10.60 16.66
C ALA A 123 35.85 9.93 15.27
N SER A 124 35.63 8.62 15.23
CA SER A 124 35.45 7.85 14.00
C SER A 124 34.15 8.24 13.28
N LEU A 125 33.06 8.42 14.03
CA LEU A 125 31.77 8.84 13.49
C LEU A 125 31.79 10.29 12.98
N ALA A 126 32.57 11.18 13.60
CA ALA A 126 32.76 12.55 13.12
C ALA A 126 33.53 12.62 11.79
N THR A 127 34.44 11.68 11.53
CA THR A 127 35.29 11.64 10.33
C THR A 127 34.75 10.72 9.22
N ALA A 128 33.60 10.07 9.44
CA ALA A 128 32.98 9.10 8.54
C ALA A 128 33.89 7.92 8.13
N ASN A 129 34.95 7.64 8.90
CA ASN A 129 35.87 6.54 8.65
C ASN A 129 35.63 5.41 9.66
N THR A 130 35.13 4.27 9.17
CA THR A 130 34.76 3.11 9.99
C THR A 130 35.90 2.09 10.17
N ALA A 131 37.01 2.23 9.45
CA ALA A 131 38.17 1.35 9.56
C ALA A 131 38.85 1.37 10.96
N PRO A 132 39.15 2.53 11.59
CA PRO A 132 39.70 2.54 12.94
C PRO A 132 38.71 1.97 13.96
N LEU A 133 37.42 2.25 13.78
CA LEU A 133 36.36 1.80 14.67
C LEU A 133 36.30 0.27 14.78
N GLN A 134 36.43 -0.46 13.67
CA GLN A 134 36.47 -1.94 13.72
C GLN A 134 37.63 -2.47 14.55
N HIS A 135 38.81 -1.83 14.46
CA HIS A 135 39.97 -2.24 15.25
C HIS A 135 39.73 -2.00 16.75
N ASP A 136 39.21 -0.83 17.12
CA ASP A 136 38.95 -0.48 18.52
C ASP A 136 37.84 -1.35 19.14
N ILE A 137 36.78 -1.66 18.36
CA ILE A 137 35.74 -2.62 18.77
C ILE A 137 36.36 -3.98 19.03
N GLN A 138 37.20 -4.49 18.12
CA GLN A 138 37.82 -5.80 18.28
C GLN A 138 38.76 -5.84 19.50
N GLN A 139 39.57 -4.80 19.71
CA GLN A 139 40.45 -4.72 20.88
C GLN A 139 39.66 -4.76 22.20
N PHE A 140 38.53 -4.05 22.28
CA PHE A 140 37.71 -4.06 23.47
C PHE A 140 36.94 -5.38 23.62
N ALA A 141 36.46 -5.98 22.52
CA ALA A 141 35.83 -7.30 22.53
C ALA A 141 36.80 -8.41 23.01
N ASP A 142 38.06 -8.37 22.58
CA ASP A 142 39.10 -9.30 23.05
C ASP A 142 39.38 -9.13 24.55
N PHE A 143 39.39 -7.88 25.02
CA PHE A 143 39.50 -7.58 26.45
C PHE A 143 38.31 -8.15 27.24
N LEU A 144 37.07 -7.92 26.80
CA LEU A 144 35.87 -8.47 27.42
C LEU A 144 35.92 -10.00 27.47
N ALA A 145 36.30 -10.65 26.38
CA ALA A 145 36.43 -12.11 26.32
C ALA A 145 37.50 -12.64 27.29
N SER A 146 38.58 -11.89 27.53
CA SER A 146 39.60 -12.25 28.53
C SER A 146 39.07 -12.09 29.97
N GLU A 147 38.28 -11.06 30.23
CA GLU A 147 37.66 -10.80 31.53
C GLU A 147 36.56 -11.82 31.84
N ASP A 148 35.73 -12.19 30.86
CA ASP A 148 34.69 -13.22 31.01
C ASP A 148 35.29 -14.59 31.33
N LYS A 149 36.41 -14.96 30.67
CA LYS A 149 37.16 -16.18 31.00
C LYS A 149 37.68 -16.15 32.43
N ARG A 150 38.21 -15.00 32.88
CA ARG A 150 38.70 -14.80 34.24
C ARG A 150 37.57 -14.86 35.26
N ALA A 151 36.46 -14.21 34.98
CA ALA A 151 35.26 -14.19 35.82
C ALA A 151 34.66 -15.59 35.96
N ALA A 152 34.52 -16.35 34.85
CA ALA A 152 34.02 -17.72 34.88
C ALA A 152 34.91 -18.66 35.71
N MET A 153 36.24 -18.50 35.63
CA MET A 153 37.17 -19.28 36.46
C MET A 153 37.03 -18.95 37.95
N LEU A 154 36.91 -17.67 38.31
CA LEU A 154 36.69 -17.24 39.69
C LEU A 154 35.32 -17.70 40.21
N GLU A 155 34.30 -17.61 39.38
CA GLU A 155 32.93 -18.09 39.66
C GLU A 155 32.93 -19.59 39.94
N SER A 156 33.57 -20.42 39.10
CA SER A 156 33.66 -21.88 39.32
C SER A 156 34.34 -22.21 40.65
N ARG A 157 35.50 -21.59 40.92
CA ARG A 157 36.24 -21.81 42.17
C ARG A 157 35.45 -21.38 43.40
N LEU A 158 34.73 -20.26 43.30
CA LEU A 158 33.86 -19.79 44.38
C LEU A 158 32.71 -20.76 44.60
N CYS A 159 32.04 -21.22 43.54
CA CYS A 159 30.96 -22.20 43.64
C CYS A 159 31.43 -23.52 44.25
N GLU A 160 32.60 -24.03 43.85
CA GLU A 160 33.22 -25.22 44.42
C GLU A 160 33.52 -25.05 45.93
N THR A 161 34.06 -23.88 46.30
CA THR A 161 34.38 -23.56 47.70
C THR A 161 33.12 -23.48 48.55
N GLU A 162 32.09 -22.79 48.07
CA GLU A 162 30.81 -22.66 48.78
C GLU A 162 30.07 -24.00 48.85
N LEU A 163 30.08 -24.82 47.79
CA LEU A 163 29.52 -26.17 47.84
C LEU A 163 30.25 -27.08 48.83
N ALA A 164 31.58 -27.00 48.90
CA ALA A 164 32.36 -27.75 49.88
C ALA A 164 32.04 -27.29 51.31
N ASN A 165 31.89 -25.99 51.53
CA ASN A 165 31.46 -25.43 52.81
C ASN A 165 30.05 -25.92 53.20
N LEU A 166 29.10 -25.91 52.26
CA LEU A 166 27.75 -26.42 52.51
C LEU A 166 27.74 -27.92 52.82
N LYS A 167 28.55 -28.70 52.11
CA LYS A 167 28.73 -30.13 52.38
C LYS A 167 29.30 -30.35 53.79
N GLN A 168 30.25 -29.52 54.20
CA GLN A 168 30.84 -29.56 55.54
C GLN A 168 29.82 -29.25 56.63
N ILE A 169 29.03 -28.18 56.46
CA ILE A 169 27.97 -27.79 57.38
C ILE A 169 26.90 -28.89 57.47
N SER A 170 26.49 -29.46 56.34
CA SER A 170 25.50 -30.55 56.30
C SER A 170 26.00 -31.81 57.01
N ALA A 171 27.25 -32.20 56.75
CA ALA A 171 27.90 -33.34 57.43
C ALA A 171 28.00 -33.11 58.95
N GLU A 172 28.41 -31.91 59.37
CA GLU A 172 28.47 -31.54 60.78
C GLU A 172 27.09 -31.61 61.45
N THR A 173 26.09 -31.00 60.82
CA THR A 173 24.71 -30.95 61.34
C THR A 173 24.15 -32.36 61.54
N ARG A 174 24.37 -33.25 60.57
CA ARG A 174 23.89 -34.63 60.65
C ARG A 174 24.48 -35.40 61.83
N VAL A 175 25.76 -35.17 62.12
CA VAL A 175 26.45 -35.80 63.26
C VAL A 175 25.99 -35.17 64.57
N ILE A 176 25.85 -33.84 64.62
CA ILE A 176 25.31 -33.14 65.78
C ILE A 176 23.89 -33.61 66.09
N ASP A 177 23.02 -33.72 65.09
CA ASP A 177 21.65 -34.23 65.24
C ASP A 177 21.64 -35.65 65.77
N LEU A 178 22.53 -36.52 65.25
CA LEU A 178 22.65 -37.89 65.71
C LEU A 178 23.10 -37.97 67.18
N LEU A 179 24.08 -37.17 67.58
CA LEU A 179 24.60 -37.13 68.94
C LEU A 179 23.58 -36.50 69.89
N ASN A 180 23.05 -35.32 69.57
CA ASN A 180 22.08 -34.62 70.40
C ASN A 180 20.79 -35.42 70.58
N LYS A 181 20.28 -36.08 69.53
CA LYS A 181 19.06 -36.92 69.63
C LYS A 181 19.20 -38.04 70.67
N ASN A 182 20.40 -38.62 70.80
CA ASN A 182 20.61 -39.80 71.64
C ASN A 182 21.23 -39.47 73.00
N LEU A 183 22.01 -38.39 73.11
CA LEU A 183 22.77 -38.06 74.31
C LEU A 183 22.34 -36.76 74.98
N ALA A 184 21.76 -35.79 74.27
CA ALA A 184 21.44 -34.49 74.88
C ALA A 184 20.46 -34.65 76.06
N HIS A 185 20.77 -33.94 77.15
CA HIS A 185 20.01 -33.97 78.41
C HIS A 185 19.91 -35.36 79.05
N ARG A 186 20.74 -36.33 78.65
CA ARG A 186 20.85 -37.64 79.30
C ARG A 186 22.07 -37.71 80.20
N PRO A 187 22.03 -38.50 81.29
CA PRO A 187 23.18 -38.70 82.17
C PRO A 187 24.32 -39.38 81.42
N PHE A 188 25.52 -38.82 81.50
CA PHE A 188 26.72 -39.37 80.86
C PHE A 188 27.99 -38.99 81.65
N PRO A 189 29.03 -39.85 81.71
CA PRO A 189 30.27 -39.55 82.43
C PRO A 189 30.94 -38.26 81.94
N THR A 190 31.24 -37.34 82.86
CA THR A 190 31.81 -35.99 82.58
C THR A 190 33.09 -36.07 81.75
N ASP A 191 33.98 -37.00 82.08
CA ASP A 191 35.29 -37.17 81.42
C ASP A 191 35.16 -37.51 79.92
N LEU A 192 34.05 -38.15 79.54
CA LEU A 192 33.80 -38.55 78.16
C LEU A 192 33.15 -37.45 77.31
N HIS A 193 32.65 -36.36 77.91
CA HIS A 193 32.00 -35.27 77.17
C HIS A 193 32.96 -34.64 76.13
N GLY A 194 34.21 -34.42 76.53
CA GLY A 194 35.27 -33.90 75.65
C GLY A 194 35.67 -34.87 74.53
N LEU A 195 35.68 -36.18 74.82
CA LEU A 195 36.03 -37.21 73.85
C LEU A 195 34.91 -37.44 72.81
N ILE A 196 33.64 -37.30 73.21
CA ILE A 196 32.51 -37.35 72.27
C ILE A 196 32.53 -36.15 71.34
N SER A 197 32.65 -34.94 71.91
CA SER A 197 32.62 -33.69 71.15
C SER A 197 33.86 -33.47 70.29
N GLY A 198 35.01 -34.00 70.70
CA GLY A 198 36.28 -33.94 69.96
C GLY A 198 36.48 -35.13 69.03
N THR A 199 36.66 -36.34 69.58
CA THR A 199 37.08 -37.53 68.84
C THR A 199 35.93 -38.14 68.05
N LEU A 200 34.84 -38.55 68.71
CA LEU A 200 33.74 -39.24 68.04
C LEU A 200 33.05 -38.34 67.01
N LYS A 201 32.77 -37.08 67.35
CA LYS A 201 32.21 -36.09 66.42
C LYS A 201 33.06 -35.97 65.16
N SER A 202 34.39 -35.79 65.31
CA SER A 202 35.29 -35.59 64.17
C SER A 202 35.38 -36.81 63.27
N GLU A 203 35.41 -38.02 63.84
CA GLU A 203 35.43 -39.27 63.08
C GLU A 203 34.13 -39.47 62.29
N LEU A 204 32.97 -39.32 62.95
CA LEU A 204 31.68 -39.43 62.28
C LEU A 204 31.50 -38.34 61.21
N GLN A 205 32.01 -37.13 61.46
CA GLN A 205 31.95 -36.00 60.52
C GLN A 205 32.83 -36.25 59.28
N TYR A 206 34.02 -36.84 59.44
CA TYR A 206 34.88 -37.22 58.31
C TYR A 206 34.16 -38.17 57.35
N TRP A 207 33.50 -39.20 57.89
CA TRP A 207 32.74 -40.15 57.07
C TRP A 207 31.49 -39.51 56.46
N ALA A 208 30.78 -38.67 57.21
CA ALA A 208 29.62 -37.93 56.71
C ALA A 208 29.98 -36.92 55.60
N PHE A 209 31.19 -36.35 55.61
CA PHE A 209 31.67 -35.45 54.56
C PHE A 209 32.11 -36.19 53.30
N ASN A 210 32.75 -37.36 53.43
CA ASN A 210 33.31 -38.08 52.29
C ASN A 210 32.33 -39.03 51.59
N LYS A 211 31.19 -39.33 52.21
CA LYS A 211 30.20 -40.27 51.68
C LYS A 211 28.86 -39.61 51.41
N THR A 212 28.12 -40.16 50.44
CA THR A 212 26.75 -39.73 50.18
C THR A 212 25.82 -40.20 51.32
N PRO A 213 24.64 -39.57 51.51
CA PRO A 213 23.67 -39.98 52.52
C PRO A 213 23.33 -41.49 52.48
N ASP A 214 23.18 -42.06 51.28
CA ASP A 214 22.82 -43.46 51.10
C ASP A 214 23.98 -44.39 51.46
N GLU A 215 25.19 -44.07 51.02
CA GLU A 215 26.41 -44.81 51.38
C GLU A 215 26.69 -44.73 52.89
N LEU A 216 26.45 -43.57 53.51
CA LEU A 216 26.65 -43.36 54.94
C LEU A 216 25.80 -44.31 55.77
N THR A 217 24.52 -44.53 55.40
CA THR A 217 23.66 -45.51 56.10
C THR A 217 24.12 -46.95 55.94
N GLN A 218 24.89 -47.25 54.89
CA GLN A 218 25.41 -48.59 54.61
C GLN A 218 26.74 -48.86 55.32
N LEU A 219 27.48 -47.80 55.67
CA LEU A 219 28.78 -47.92 56.33
C LEU A 219 28.69 -48.71 57.65
N PRO A 220 29.52 -49.74 57.84
CA PRO A 220 29.55 -50.53 59.07
C PRO A 220 29.75 -49.67 60.33
N LEU A 221 30.74 -48.76 60.33
CA LEU A 221 31.02 -47.86 61.45
C LEU A 221 29.78 -47.00 61.82
N TRP A 222 29.10 -46.45 60.82
CA TRP A 222 27.90 -45.63 61.04
C TRP A 222 26.74 -46.47 61.60
N LYS A 223 26.57 -47.71 61.13
CA LYS A 223 25.57 -48.65 61.68
C LYS A 223 25.88 -49.01 63.14
N SER A 224 27.13 -49.27 63.47
CA SER A 224 27.55 -49.56 64.84
C SER A 224 27.23 -48.39 65.76
N TRP A 225 27.61 -47.15 65.39
CA TRP A 225 27.32 -45.97 66.21
C TRP A 225 25.83 -45.61 66.28
N ASN A 226 25.02 -45.87 65.26
CA ASN A 226 23.56 -45.73 65.35
C ASN A 226 22.91 -46.71 66.35
N ARG A 227 23.54 -47.86 66.62
CA ARG A 227 23.09 -48.83 67.64
C ARG A 227 23.64 -48.52 69.02
N LEU A 228 24.89 -48.07 69.08
CA LEU A 228 25.59 -47.75 70.32
C LEU A 228 25.03 -46.49 70.99
N LEU A 229 24.80 -45.41 70.25
CA LEU A 229 24.39 -44.13 70.83
C LEU A 229 23.08 -44.19 71.63
N PRO A 230 21.98 -44.82 71.15
CA PRO A 230 20.76 -44.96 71.93
C PRO A 230 20.99 -45.74 73.23
N ALA A 231 21.71 -46.86 73.16
CA ALA A 231 22.00 -47.70 74.32
C ALA A 231 22.87 -46.95 75.34
N LEU A 232 23.94 -46.29 74.89
CA LEU A 232 24.83 -45.48 75.73
C LEU A 232 24.08 -44.36 76.47
N GLY A 233 23.09 -43.74 75.84
CA GLY A 233 22.26 -42.71 76.47
C GLY A 233 21.33 -43.21 77.57
N GLU A 234 21.15 -44.53 77.73
CA GLU A 234 20.24 -45.16 78.71
C GLU A 234 20.98 -45.96 79.79
N LEU A 235 22.32 -46.03 79.75
CA LEU A 235 23.12 -46.91 80.60
C LEU A 235 23.70 -46.24 81.86
N PHE A 236 23.67 -44.91 81.95
CA PHE A 236 24.24 -44.18 83.08
C PHE A 236 23.14 -43.54 83.93
N SER A 237 23.38 -43.39 85.23
CA SER A 237 22.45 -42.79 86.19
C SER A 237 23.03 -41.49 86.75
N ALA A 238 22.20 -40.48 86.97
CA ALA A 238 22.60 -39.23 87.65
C ALA A 238 21.43 -38.73 88.48
N ASP A 239 21.68 -38.25 89.71
CA ASP A 239 20.80 -37.65 90.73
C ASP A 239 19.28 -37.94 90.70
N ASP A 240 18.57 -37.63 89.61
CA ASP A 240 17.12 -37.82 89.42
C ASP A 240 16.73 -38.97 88.45
N ILE A 241 17.69 -39.63 87.79
CA ILE A 241 17.50 -40.66 86.75
C ILE A 241 18.23 -41.94 87.17
N GLU A 242 17.48 -42.93 87.66
CA GLU A 242 17.97 -44.27 87.98
C GLU A 242 17.68 -45.26 86.85
N VAL A 243 18.69 -46.05 86.46
CA VAL A 243 18.56 -47.10 85.43
C VAL A 243 18.32 -48.46 86.09
N ASP A 244 17.41 -49.26 85.53
CA ASP A 244 17.12 -50.60 86.02
C ASP A 244 18.36 -51.52 85.95
N GLN A 245 18.70 -52.15 87.07
CA GLN A 245 19.85 -53.05 87.19
C GLN A 245 19.73 -54.25 86.25
N GLN A 246 18.53 -54.81 86.03
CA GLN A 246 18.36 -55.93 85.11
C GLN A 246 18.66 -55.52 83.66
N TYR A 247 18.31 -54.29 83.30
CA TYR A 247 18.61 -53.71 81.99
C TYR A 247 20.12 -53.48 81.80
N LEU A 248 20.82 -52.94 82.82
CA LEU A 248 22.27 -52.73 82.79
C LEU A 248 23.04 -54.04 82.53
N TYR A 249 22.73 -55.12 83.27
CA TYR A 249 23.42 -56.40 83.10
C TYR A 249 23.16 -57.05 81.73
N GLN A 250 22.02 -56.78 81.10
CA GLN A 250 21.69 -57.30 79.76
C GLN A 250 22.32 -56.46 78.64
N GLN A 251 22.32 -55.13 78.77
CA GLN A 251 22.73 -54.22 77.70
C GLN A 251 24.23 -53.97 77.64
N ILE A 252 24.93 -53.88 78.78
CA ILE A 252 26.37 -53.54 78.77
C ILE A 252 27.21 -54.58 78.00
N PRO A 253 27.01 -55.90 78.14
CA PRO A 253 27.75 -56.88 77.32
C PRO A 253 27.48 -56.73 75.81
N LEU A 254 26.25 -56.35 75.42
CA LEU A 254 25.89 -56.11 74.02
C LEU A 254 26.57 -54.84 73.48
N VAL A 255 26.62 -53.78 74.29
CA VAL A 255 27.31 -52.54 73.94
C VAL A 255 28.82 -52.76 73.81
N ILE A 256 29.45 -53.50 74.72
CA ILE A 256 30.89 -53.82 74.62
C ILE A 256 31.18 -54.61 73.33
N ALA A 257 30.37 -55.62 73.01
CA ALA A 257 30.54 -56.40 71.78
C ALA A 257 30.38 -55.55 70.50
N GLU A 258 29.47 -54.57 70.49
CA GLU A 258 29.31 -53.64 69.36
C GLU A 258 30.42 -52.57 69.32
N LEU A 259 31.00 -52.18 70.47
CA LEU A 259 32.19 -51.33 70.54
C LEU A 259 33.43 -52.02 69.96
N GLU A 260 33.63 -53.30 70.29
CA GLU A 260 34.69 -54.13 69.70
C GLU A 260 34.52 -54.24 68.18
N ARG A 261 33.31 -54.48 67.68
CA ARG A 261 33.03 -54.45 66.22
C ARG A 261 33.33 -53.09 65.59
N SER A 262 33.04 -52.00 66.30
CA SER A 262 33.33 -50.65 65.81
C SER A 262 34.84 -50.40 65.65
N SER A 263 35.68 -51.08 66.45
CA SER A 263 37.15 -50.96 66.43
C SER A 263 37.79 -51.62 65.20
N GLU A 264 37.11 -52.59 64.58
CA GLU A 264 37.57 -53.30 63.39
C GLU A 264 37.42 -52.48 62.11
N HIS A 265 36.72 -51.33 62.18
CA HIS A 265 36.42 -50.50 61.04
C HIS A 265 37.46 -49.39 60.82
N PRO A 266 37.70 -48.95 59.57
CA PRO A 266 38.65 -47.89 59.29
C PRO A 266 38.19 -46.57 59.91
N VAL A 267 39.11 -45.88 60.57
CA VAL A 267 38.93 -44.55 61.20
C VAL A 267 40.06 -43.62 60.76
N ASN A 268 39.82 -42.31 60.80
CA ASN A 268 40.78 -41.30 60.39
C ASN A 268 41.92 -41.17 61.41
N ASN A 269 41.61 -41.19 62.71
CA ASN A 269 42.57 -41.19 63.80
C ASN A 269 42.42 -42.43 64.69
N ASN A 270 43.10 -43.52 64.32
CA ASN A 270 43.03 -44.78 65.05
C ASN A 270 43.49 -44.65 66.52
N GLN A 271 44.54 -43.86 66.79
CA GLN A 271 45.10 -43.75 68.13
C GLN A 271 44.14 -43.06 69.11
N ALA A 272 43.57 -41.92 68.71
CA ALA A 272 42.59 -41.21 69.53
C ALA A 272 41.27 -41.99 69.67
N TYR A 273 40.86 -42.69 68.61
CA TYR A 273 39.64 -43.50 68.62
C TYR A 273 39.76 -44.70 69.56
N GLN A 274 40.87 -45.44 69.55
CA GLN A 274 41.11 -46.55 70.48
C GLN A 274 41.16 -46.07 71.93
N GLN A 275 41.85 -44.96 72.21
CA GLN A 275 41.82 -44.36 73.55
C GLN A 275 40.39 -44.05 73.99
N PHE A 276 39.58 -43.46 73.12
CA PHE A 276 38.18 -43.19 73.45
C PHE A 276 37.39 -44.48 73.75
N LEU A 277 37.56 -45.54 72.97
CA LEU A 277 36.92 -46.84 73.21
C LEU A 277 37.36 -47.46 74.55
N ASP A 278 38.65 -47.38 74.88
CA ASP A 278 39.18 -47.91 76.14
C ASP A 278 38.60 -47.18 77.36
N HIS A 279 38.51 -45.85 77.30
CA HIS A 279 37.90 -45.06 78.37
C HIS A 279 36.40 -45.37 78.49
N LEU A 280 35.69 -45.48 77.37
CA LEU A 280 34.27 -45.85 77.36
C LEU A 280 34.05 -47.24 77.97
N ASN A 281 34.88 -48.23 77.60
CA ASN A 281 34.84 -49.58 78.16
C ASN A 281 35.11 -49.60 79.67
N ALA A 282 36.08 -48.81 80.14
CA ALA A 282 36.37 -48.67 81.57
C ALA A 282 35.15 -48.13 82.35
N HIS A 283 34.48 -47.09 81.83
CA HIS A 283 33.28 -46.53 82.45
C HIS A 283 32.08 -47.48 82.39
N LEU A 284 31.90 -48.25 81.31
CA LEU A 284 30.86 -49.29 81.21
C LEU A 284 31.08 -50.43 82.21
N MET A 285 32.32 -50.88 82.38
CA MET A 285 32.67 -51.89 83.39
C MET A 285 32.50 -51.36 84.82
N ALA A 286 32.88 -50.10 85.06
CA ALA A 286 32.65 -49.42 86.34
C ALA A 286 31.14 -49.29 86.67
N ALA A 287 30.30 -49.09 85.66
CA ALA A 287 28.83 -49.06 85.81
C ALA A 287 28.26 -50.44 86.24
N ILE A 288 28.74 -51.56 85.68
CA ILE A 288 28.39 -52.92 86.15
C ILE A 288 28.84 -53.15 87.59
N GLN A 289 30.05 -52.69 87.93
CA GLN A 289 30.70 -52.92 89.23
C GLN A 289 30.19 -52.00 90.35
N LYS A 290 29.22 -51.12 90.09
CA LYS A 290 28.66 -50.15 91.05
C LYS A 290 29.71 -49.17 91.62
N GLN A 291 30.72 -48.82 90.83
CA GLN A 291 31.65 -47.76 91.22
C GLN A 291 30.99 -46.39 91.08
N ALA A 292 31.31 -45.45 91.97
CA ALA A 292 30.80 -44.09 91.89
C ALA A 292 31.37 -43.41 90.64
N LEU A 293 30.51 -43.14 89.66
CA LEU A 293 30.84 -42.40 88.44
C LEU A 293 30.33 -40.96 88.57
N GLU A 294 31.18 -39.99 88.28
CA GLU A 294 30.76 -38.58 88.16
C GLU A 294 29.98 -38.40 86.85
N ASN A 295 28.66 -38.59 86.93
CA ASN A 295 27.76 -38.44 85.79
C ASN A 295 27.09 -37.07 85.84
N SER A 296 27.05 -36.38 84.70
CA SER A 296 26.29 -35.14 84.54
C SER A 296 25.47 -35.20 83.26
N LEU A 297 24.49 -34.30 83.13
CA LEU A 297 23.70 -34.21 81.91
C LEU A 297 24.58 -33.76 80.74
N PHE A 298 24.57 -34.51 79.64
CA PHE A 298 25.32 -34.15 78.44
C PHE A 298 24.70 -32.91 77.79
N MET A 299 25.49 -31.84 77.69
CA MET A 299 25.06 -30.58 77.10
C MET A 299 24.91 -30.72 75.58
N PRO A 300 23.82 -30.21 74.98
CA PRO A 300 23.63 -30.30 73.54
C PRO A 300 24.76 -29.58 72.79
N LEU A 301 25.30 -30.23 71.76
CA LEU A 301 26.31 -29.66 70.88
C LEU A 301 25.70 -28.52 70.06
N THR A 302 26.44 -27.42 69.94
CA THR A 302 26.02 -26.22 69.20
C THR A 302 26.17 -26.40 67.70
N TYR A 303 25.13 -26.02 66.94
CA TYR A 303 25.16 -25.94 65.48
C TYR A 303 26.03 -24.77 65.01
N SER A 304 26.62 -24.88 63.81
CA SER A 304 27.32 -23.76 63.18
C SER A 304 26.34 -22.65 62.81
N ALA A 305 26.74 -21.40 63.06
CA ALA A 305 25.87 -20.19 63.02
C ALA A 305 25.20 -19.88 61.67
N SER A 306 25.53 -20.62 60.60
CA SER A 306 24.97 -20.49 59.25
C SER A 306 23.53 -20.99 59.11
N GLN A 307 22.95 -21.58 60.17
CA GLN A 307 21.63 -22.21 60.18
C GLN A 307 20.56 -21.43 60.93
N SER A 308 20.69 -20.11 61.06
CA SER A 308 19.60 -19.28 61.54
C SER A 308 18.41 -19.40 60.57
N THR A 309 17.51 -20.31 60.92
CA THR A 309 16.21 -20.53 60.32
C THR A 309 15.39 -19.26 60.52
N GLY A 310 15.50 -18.34 59.57
CA GLY A 310 14.60 -17.20 59.49
C GLY A 310 13.18 -17.72 59.37
N ASN A 311 12.39 -17.56 60.43
CA ASN A 311 10.95 -17.82 60.50
C ASN A 311 10.16 -16.80 59.63
N THR A 312 10.59 -16.58 58.40
CA THR A 312 9.90 -15.72 57.44
C THR A 312 8.93 -16.59 56.65
N GLN A 313 7.64 -16.45 56.94
CA GLN A 313 6.58 -17.08 56.14
C GLN A 313 6.41 -16.28 54.85
N VAL A 314 6.75 -16.89 53.71
CA VAL A 314 6.59 -16.28 52.39
C VAL A 314 5.41 -16.98 51.67
N PRO A 315 4.48 -16.22 51.05
CA PRO A 315 3.40 -16.77 50.24
C PRO A 315 3.90 -17.78 49.18
N TYR A 316 3.20 -18.90 49.03
CA TYR A 316 3.56 -20.00 48.11
C TYR A 316 3.70 -19.55 46.63
N SER A 317 2.95 -18.52 46.21
CA SER A 317 3.04 -17.94 44.87
C SER A 317 4.41 -17.31 44.57
N LEU A 318 5.10 -16.76 45.58
CA LEU A 318 6.39 -16.11 45.42
C LEU A 318 7.55 -17.13 45.35
N LEU A 319 7.39 -18.28 46.01
CA LEU A 319 8.34 -19.39 45.90
C LEU A 319 8.39 -19.94 44.46
N LYS A 320 7.24 -20.01 43.78
CA LYS A 320 7.16 -20.43 42.38
C LYS A 320 7.94 -19.53 41.42
N GLN A 321 8.01 -18.22 41.70
CA GLN A 321 8.83 -17.29 40.91
C GLN A 321 10.33 -17.58 41.08
N THR A 322 10.76 -17.97 42.29
CA THR A 322 12.17 -18.33 42.53
C THR A 322 12.56 -19.71 41.98
N GLU A 323 11.60 -20.61 41.80
CA GLU A 323 11.82 -21.90 41.13
C GLU A 323 12.16 -21.72 39.64
N GLN A 324 11.61 -20.71 38.98
CA GLN A 324 11.84 -20.40 37.56
C GLN A 324 13.19 -19.73 37.27
N LEU A 325 13.96 -19.36 38.30
CA LEU A 325 15.28 -18.74 38.13
C LEU A 325 16.31 -19.76 37.68
N HIS A 326 17.11 -19.40 36.67
CA HIS A 326 18.19 -20.21 36.14
C HIS A 326 19.55 -19.66 36.58
N VAL A 327 20.51 -20.56 36.77
CA VAL A 327 21.92 -20.17 36.97
C VAL A 327 22.37 -19.43 35.72
N GLY A 328 22.93 -18.23 35.89
CA GLY A 328 23.29 -17.32 34.81
C GLY A 328 22.40 -16.07 34.70
N ASP A 329 21.22 -16.07 35.32
CA ASP A 329 20.32 -14.91 35.29
C ASP A 329 20.92 -13.73 36.06
N TRP A 330 20.72 -12.52 35.52
CA TRP A 330 21.23 -11.27 36.07
C TRP A 330 20.12 -10.47 36.73
N PHE A 331 20.45 -9.85 37.86
CA PHE A 331 19.54 -9.05 38.68
C PHE A 331 20.18 -7.74 39.10
N ILE A 332 19.34 -6.72 39.26
CA ILE A 332 19.66 -5.42 39.85
C ILE A 332 19.07 -5.40 41.25
N PHE A 333 19.88 -5.06 42.24
CA PHE A 333 19.48 -4.84 43.61
C PHE A 333 19.59 -3.37 43.97
N PHE A 334 18.53 -2.83 44.56
CA PHE A 334 18.48 -1.46 45.08
C PHE A 334 18.71 -1.49 46.59
N GLY A 335 19.89 -1.07 47.03
CA GLY A 335 20.25 -0.99 48.44
C GLY A 335 19.69 0.24 49.15
N GLU A 336 19.75 0.25 50.49
CA GLU A 336 19.24 1.34 51.34
C GLU A 336 19.98 2.67 51.14
N ASN A 337 21.23 2.64 50.70
CA ASN A 337 22.09 3.82 50.48
C ASN A 337 22.07 4.33 49.02
N ASN A 338 21.03 4.01 48.25
CA ASN A 338 20.97 4.29 46.81
C ASN A 338 22.06 3.57 45.98
N GLU A 339 22.74 2.59 46.58
CA GLU A 339 23.71 1.74 45.88
C GLU A 339 22.97 0.71 45.02
N VAL A 340 23.31 0.67 43.74
CA VAL A 340 22.75 -0.26 42.77
C VAL A 340 23.75 -1.40 42.53
N LEU A 341 23.42 -2.59 43.01
CA LEU A 341 24.27 -3.77 42.83
C LEU A 341 23.76 -4.60 41.66
N ARG A 342 24.66 -4.95 40.74
CA ARG A 342 24.35 -5.83 39.60
C ARG A 342 24.99 -7.18 39.84
N CYS A 343 24.16 -8.22 39.88
CA CYS A 343 24.61 -9.54 40.28
C CYS A 343 24.08 -10.63 39.37
N LYS A 344 24.91 -11.64 39.13
CA LYS A 344 24.58 -12.87 38.44
C LYS A 344 24.30 -13.96 39.47
N LEU A 345 23.26 -14.77 39.24
CA LEU A 345 23.02 -15.97 40.01
C LEU A 345 24.01 -17.06 39.58
N ALA A 346 25.01 -17.34 40.43
CA ALA A 346 26.08 -18.30 40.13
C ALA A 346 25.78 -19.71 40.64
N LEU A 347 25.12 -19.83 41.79
CA LEU A 347 24.78 -21.13 42.39
C LEU A 347 23.34 -21.11 42.91
N LYS A 348 22.58 -22.14 42.55
CA LYS A 348 21.26 -22.45 43.09
C LYS A 348 21.31 -23.85 43.69
N ASN A 349 21.36 -23.95 45.01
CA ASN A 349 21.33 -25.24 45.70
C ASN A 349 19.96 -25.46 46.38
N PRO A 350 19.13 -26.40 45.87
CA PRO A 350 17.81 -26.65 46.44
C PRO A 350 17.87 -27.33 47.82
N GLN A 351 18.98 -27.95 48.21
CA GLN A 351 19.08 -28.71 49.46
C GLN A 351 19.29 -27.85 50.70
N VAL A 352 19.91 -26.67 50.55
CA VAL A 352 20.33 -25.81 51.69
C VAL A 352 19.60 -24.47 51.68
N ASP A 353 18.64 -24.27 50.77
CA ASP A 353 17.92 -23.00 50.60
C ASP A 353 18.90 -21.81 50.47
N GLN A 354 19.88 -21.92 49.58
CA GLN A 354 20.90 -20.87 49.37
C GLN A 354 21.12 -20.55 47.89
N LEU A 355 21.16 -19.25 47.60
CA LEU A 355 21.44 -18.63 46.32
C LEU A 355 22.73 -17.80 46.45
N LEU A 356 23.73 -18.13 45.63
CA LEU A 356 24.99 -17.38 45.57
C LEU A 356 24.93 -16.38 44.43
N LEU A 357 25.14 -15.11 44.77
CA LEU A 357 25.19 -14.02 43.80
C LEU A 357 26.60 -13.46 43.68
N VAL A 358 27.06 -13.34 42.42
CA VAL A 358 28.39 -12.85 42.07
C VAL A 358 28.32 -11.59 41.21
N ASP A 359 29.39 -10.81 41.16
CA ASP A 359 29.52 -9.68 40.25
C ASP A 359 30.02 -10.11 38.86
N HIS A 360 30.15 -9.16 37.94
CA HIS A 360 30.71 -9.38 36.60
C HIS A 360 32.16 -9.85 36.59
N THR A 361 32.88 -9.74 37.70
CA THR A 361 34.25 -10.25 37.85
C THR A 361 34.30 -11.65 38.49
N GLY A 362 33.16 -12.25 38.81
CA GLY A 362 33.06 -13.54 39.50
C GLY A 362 33.32 -13.47 41.00
N ARG A 363 33.33 -12.29 41.61
CA ARG A 363 33.48 -12.12 43.07
C ARG A 363 32.13 -12.23 43.76
N LYS A 364 32.14 -12.84 44.95
CA LYS A 364 30.98 -12.90 45.84
C LYS A 364 30.43 -11.50 46.13
N VAL A 365 29.14 -11.31 45.93
CA VAL A 365 28.40 -10.12 46.35
C VAL A 365 27.58 -10.44 47.59
N MET A 366 26.74 -11.48 47.52
CA MET A 366 25.87 -11.88 48.63
C MET A 366 25.44 -13.34 48.55
N ILE A 367 24.96 -13.87 49.67
CA ILE A 367 24.21 -15.12 49.75
C ILE A 367 22.83 -14.79 50.31
N LYS A 368 21.78 -15.30 49.67
CA LYS A 368 20.39 -15.15 50.14
C LYS A 368 19.68 -16.50 50.13
N SER A 369 18.71 -16.68 51.02
CA SER A 369 17.78 -17.80 50.90
C SER A 369 16.81 -17.60 49.74
N HIS A 370 16.16 -18.66 49.25
CA HIS A 370 15.10 -18.52 48.24
C HIS A 370 13.96 -17.67 48.79
N LYS A 371 13.64 -17.79 50.08
CA LYS A 371 12.62 -16.97 50.75
C LYS A 371 12.98 -15.48 50.76
N ASP A 372 14.20 -15.14 51.16
CA ASP A 372 14.64 -13.75 51.20
C ASP A 372 14.75 -13.16 49.80
N PHE A 373 15.19 -13.96 48.82
CA PHE A 373 15.26 -13.52 47.43
C PHE A 373 13.86 -13.33 46.83
N ALA A 374 12.92 -14.23 47.10
CA ALA A 374 11.51 -14.07 46.71
C ALA A 374 10.90 -12.79 47.30
N LEU A 375 11.21 -12.50 48.56
CA LEU A 375 10.80 -11.25 49.20
C LEU A 375 11.42 -10.05 48.49
N CYS A 376 12.71 -10.08 48.17
CA CYS A 376 13.38 -9.02 47.41
C CYS A 376 12.74 -8.77 46.03
N LEU A 377 12.35 -9.82 45.31
CA LEU A 377 11.64 -9.69 44.03
C LEU A 377 10.25 -9.07 44.22
N SER A 378 9.49 -9.53 45.21
CA SER A 378 8.12 -9.05 45.46
C SER A 378 8.05 -7.59 45.93
N THR A 379 9.07 -7.16 46.66
CA THR A 379 9.18 -5.79 47.20
C THR A 379 9.79 -4.82 46.18
N GLY A 380 10.28 -5.32 45.04
CA GLY A 380 10.96 -4.51 44.03
C GLY A 380 12.40 -4.12 44.39
N ILE A 381 12.93 -4.64 45.51
CA ILE A 381 14.35 -4.48 45.91
C ILE A 381 15.25 -5.17 44.89
N ALA A 382 14.81 -6.29 44.31
CA ALA A 382 15.49 -6.97 43.22
C ALA A 382 14.63 -6.94 41.95
N LYS A 383 15.23 -6.62 40.80
CA LYS A 383 14.61 -6.71 39.47
C LYS A 383 15.50 -7.52 38.51
N PRO A 384 14.93 -8.31 37.59
CA PRO A 384 15.73 -8.93 36.53
C PRO A 384 16.36 -7.85 35.64
N LEU A 385 17.64 -8.00 35.32
CA LEU A 385 18.38 -7.09 34.43
C LEU A 385 17.96 -7.37 32.98
N PRO A 386 17.34 -6.42 32.25
CA PRO A 386 16.94 -6.65 30.87
C PRO A 386 18.15 -6.96 29.99
N ALA A 387 17.97 -7.91 29.06
CA ALA A 387 18.97 -8.31 28.08
C ALA A 387 18.46 -7.96 26.68
N PRO A 388 18.55 -6.68 26.26
CA PRO A 388 18.11 -6.29 24.93
C PRO A 388 18.97 -6.97 23.86
N ASP A 389 18.33 -7.56 22.87
CA ASP A 389 18.99 -8.10 21.68
C ASP A 389 18.71 -7.16 20.49
N ILE A 390 19.78 -6.60 19.92
CA ILE A 390 19.72 -5.67 18.79
C ILE A 390 19.03 -6.32 17.59
N HIS A 391 19.26 -7.62 17.36
CA HIS A 391 18.60 -8.34 16.29
C HIS A 391 17.10 -8.43 16.54
N ALA A 392 16.68 -8.82 17.76
CA ALA A 392 15.28 -8.87 18.15
C ALA A 392 14.60 -7.49 18.08
N ILE A 393 15.28 -6.42 18.50
CA ILE A 393 14.78 -5.04 18.41
C ILE A 393 14.49 -4.69 16.95
N ILE A 394 15.46 -4.91 16.05
CA ILE A 394 15.29 -4.62 14.62
C ILE A 394 14.16 -5.46 14.01
N HIS A 395 14.08 -6.76 14.34
CA HIS A 395 13.01 -7.64 13.88
C HIS A 395 11.63 -7.30 14.44
N THR A 396 11.55 -6.59 15.56
CA THR A 396 10.29 -6.12 16.15
C THR A 396 9.87 -4.76 15.60
N THR A 397 10.83 -3.86 15.38
CA THR A 397 10.57 -2.50 14.91
C THR A 397 10.30 -2.47 13.40
N LEU A 398 11.12 -3.11 12.55
CA LEU A 398 10.96 -3.02 11.09
C LEU A 398 9.57 -3.42 10.55
N PRO A 399 8.91 -4.50 11.03
CA PRO A 399 7.59 -4.87 10.55
C PRO A 399 6.55 -3.76 10.70
N VAL A 400 6.57 -3.01 11.81
CA VAL A 400 5.66 -1.89 12.05
C VAL A 400 5.86 -0.79 11.01
N TRP A 401 7.12 -0.51 10.67
CA TRP A 401 7.48 0.46 9.64
C TRP A 401 7.14 -0.02 8.22
N ILE A 402 7.34 -1.30 7.93
CA ILE A 402 6.96 -1.93 6.67
C ILE A 402 5.44 -1.86 6.47
N GLU A 403 4.65 -2.17 7.50
CA GLU A 403 3.19 -2.06 7.46
C GLU A 403 2.76 -0.61 7.19
N ARG A 404 3.35 0.36 7.91
CA ARG A 404 3.13 1.80 7.70
C ARG A 404 3.44 2.22 6.26
N ALA A 405 4.54 1.75 5.68
CA ALA A 405 4.87 2.01 4.27
C ALA A 405 3.87 1.36 3.30
N ASN A 406 3.51 0.10 3.52
CA ASN A 406 2.54 -0.61 2.68
C ASN A 406 1.17 0.09 2.68
N ILE A 407 0.70 0.60 3.83
CA ILE A 407 -0.51 1.43 3.94
C ILE A 407 -0.35 2.71 3.09
N GLY A 408 0.82 3.38 3.18
CA GLY A 408 1.13 4.56 2.39
C GLY A 408 1.09 4.31 0.88
N VAL A 409 1.71 3.22 0.40
CA VAL A 409 1.67 2.79 -1.01
C VAL A 409 0.23 2.52 -1.45
N GLN A 410 -0.54 1.78 -0.65
CA GLN A 410 -1.94 1.47 -0.97
C GLN A 410 -2.80 2.74 -1.06
N ALA A 411 -2.60 3.69 -0.15
CA ALA A 411 -3.29 4.98 -0.19
C ALA A 411 -2.92 5.80 -1.44
N GLN A 412 -1.63 5.82 -1.83
CA GLN A 412 -1.19 6.48 -3.06
C GLN A 412 -1.77 5.82 -4.31
N LEU A 413 -1.77 4.49 -4.39
CA LEU A 413 -2.37 3.73 -5.49
C LEU A 413 -3.87 4.02 -5.60
N LEU A 414 -4.59 4.08 -4.48
CA LEU A 414 -6.01 4.40 -4.46
C LEU A 414 -6.27 5.83 -4.95
N LEU A 415 -5.41 6.78 -4.58
CA LEU A 415 -5.49 8.17 -5.04
C LEU A 415 -5.14 8.31 -6.53
N GLN A 416 -4.15 7.56 -7.03
CA GLN A 416 -3.84 7.47 -8.47
C GLN A 416 -5.00 6.86 -9.25
N LYS A 417 -5.60 5.79 -8.74
CA LYS A 417 -6.79 5.15 -9.33
C LYS A 417 -7.96 6.14 -9.38
N GLN A 418 -8.24 6.86 -8.28
CA GLN A 418 -9.28 7.89 -8.25
C GLN A 418 -9.02 9.01 -9.25
N LYS A 419 -7.77 9.50 -9.37
CA LYS A 419 -7.40 10.50 -10.38
C LYS A 419 -7.58 9.98 -11.81
N ALA A 420 -7.15 8.76 -12.09
CA ALA A 420 -7.33 8.13 -13.39
C ALA A 420 -8.82 7.95 -13.73
N GLU A 421 -9.63 7.48 -12.77
CA GLU A 421 -11.07 7.39 -12.92
C GLU A 421 -11.73 8.75 -13.16
N GLN A 422 -11.27 9.81 -12.48
CA GLN A 422 -11.74 11.17 -12.72
C GLN A 422 -11.39 11.66 -14.13
N VAL A 423 -10.17 11.41 -14.61
CA VAL A 423 -9.74 11.76 -15.97
C VAL A 423 -10.56 11.01 -17.01
N VAL A 424 -10.78 9.70 -16.82
CA VAL A 424 -11.61 8.88 -17.71
C VAL A 424 -13.05 9.39 -17.72
N LYS A 425 -13.63 9.68 -16.55
CA LYS A 425 -14.97 10.28 -16.45
C LYS A 425 -15.04 11.63 -17.15
N ALA A 426 -14.04 12.49 -16.99
CA ALA A 426 -13.97 13.77 -17.67
C ALA A 426 -13.86 13.63 -19.19
N LEU A 427 -13.06 12.68 -19.68
CA LEU A 427 -12.92 12.40 -21.11
C LEU A 427 -14.23 11.87 -21.72
N ILE A 428 -14.90 10.94 -21.03
CA ILE A 428 -16.21 10.42 -21.44
C ILE A 428 -17.23 11.55 -21.50
N ALA A 429 -17.30 12.40 -20.47
CA ALA A 429 -18.20 13.56 -20.45
C ALA A 429 -17.89 14.55 -21.59
N GLN A 430 -16.61 14.79 -21.88
CA GLN A 430 -16.20 15.64 -23.00
C GLN A 430 -16.61 15.05 -24.36
N GLN A 431 -16.42 13.75 -24.57
CA GLN A 431 -16.85 13.07 -25.80
C GLN A 431 -18.37 13.07 -25.96
N GLN A 432 -19.11 12.83 -24.88
CA GLN A 432 -20.57 12.90 -24.87
C GLN A 432 -21.06 14.31 -25.21
N ALA A 433 -20.52 15.35 -24.56
CA ALA A 433 -20.86 16.73 -24.85
C ALA A 433 -20.51 17.12 -26.31
N ALA A 434 -19.39 16.65 -26.86
CA ALA A 434 -19.03 16.88 -28.25
C ALA A 434 -19.97 16.16 -29.23
N ALA A 435 -20.37 14.92 -28.91
CA ALA A 435 -21.33 14.16 -29.71
C ALA A 435 -22.73 14.80 -29.68
N GLU A 436 -23.19 15.26 -28.51
CA GLU A 436 -24.44 16.00 -28.37
C GLU A 436 -24.41 17.33 -29.12
N ALA A 437 -23.32 18.09 -29.02
CA ALA A 437 -23.14 19.33 -29.78
C ALA A 437 -23.12 19.07 -31.30
N ALA A 438 -22.44 18.01 -31.75
CA ALA A 438 -22.42 17.61 -33.15
C ALA A 438 -23.80 17.14 -33.63
N ALA A 439 -24.54 16.39 -32.82
CA ALA A 439 -25.91 15.97 -33.12
C ALA A 439 -26.85 17.18 -33.22
N LYS A 440 -26.74 18.14 -32.30
CA LYS A 440 -27.50 19.39 -32.33
C LYS A 440 -27.16 20.24 -33.56
N ALA A 441 -25.87 20.38 -33.89
CA ALA A 441 -25.44 21.09 -35.09
C ALA A 441 -25.94 20.43 -36.39
N ARG A 442 -25.95 19.09 -36.46
CA ARG A 442 -26.53 18.33 -37.58
C ARG A 442 -28.03 18.56 -37.68
N ALA A 443 -28.77 18.47 -36.57
CA ALA A 443 -30.21 18.73 -36.55
C ALA A 443 -30.55 20.18 -36.95
N GLU A 444 -29.77 21.16 -36.49
CA GLU A 444 -29.92 22.57 -36.90
C GLU A 444 -29.60 22.77 -38.39
N ALA A 445 -28.58 22.09 -38.93
CA ALA A 445 -28.25 22.12 -40.35
C ALA A 445 -29.33 21.47 -41.21
N GLU A 446 -29.86 20.32 -40.80
CA GLU A 446 -30.98 19.63 -41.45
C GLU A 446 -32.24 20.50 -41.44
N ALA A 447 -32.57 21.14 -40.30
CA ALA A 447 -33.69 22.06 -40.20
C ALA A 447 -33.52 23.31 -41.09
N ARG A 448 -32.29 23.85 -41.19
CA ARG A 448 -31.98 24.94 -42.14
C ARG A 448 -32.17 24.47 -43.58
N MET A 449 -31.67 23.28 -43.92
CA MET A 449 -31.79 22.70 -45.24
C MET A 449 -33.25 22.45 -45.61
N GLN A 450 -34.07 21.93 -44.69
CA GLN A 450 -35.52 21.75 -44.86
C GLN A 450 -36.24 23.09 -45.05
N LYS A 451 -35.97 24.08 -44.21
CA LYS A 451 -36.53 25.44 -44.40
C LYS A 451 -36.16 26.03 -45.75
N GLN A 452 -34.92 25.83 -46.19
CA GLN A 452 -34.45 26.30 -47.50
C GLN A 452 -35.15 25.55 -48.65
N LEU A 453 -35.37 24.24 -48.51
CA LEU A 453 -36.07 23.43 -49.50
C LEU A 453 -37.56 23.81 -49.58
N GLU A 454 -38.20 24.06 -48.44
CA GLU A 454 -39.58 24.54 -48.35
C GLU A 454 -39.73 25.95 -48.93
N ALA A 455 -38.81 26.87 -48.60
CA ALA A 455 -38.77 28.20 -49.19
C ALA A 455 -38.59 28.14 -50.72
N ARG A 456 -37.72 27.25 -51.22
CA ARG A 456 -37.53 27.03 -52.65
C ARG A 456 -38.78 26.44 -53.32
N ARG A 457 -39.47 25.49 -52.66
CA ARG A 457 -40.74 24.93 -53.14
C ARG A 457 -41.86 25.96 -53.15
N ALA A 458 -41.94 26.81 -52.12
CA ALA A 458 -42.91 27.90 -52.04
C ALA A 458 -42.64 28.98 -53.11
N ALA A 459 -41.38 29.36 -53.31
CA ALA A 459 -40.97 30.27 -54.38
C ALA A 459 -41.28 29.69 -55.77
N ALA A 460 -41.01 28.40 -56.00
CA ALA A 460 -41.36 27.71 -57.25
C ALA A 460 -42.87 27.67 -57.49
N ARG A 461 -43.69 27.40 -56.46
CA ARG A 461 -45.16 27.46 -56.56
C ARG A 461 -45.65 28.87 -56.88
N LYS A 462 -45.08 29.89 -56.26
CA LYS A 462 -45.44 31.29 -56.51
C LYS A 462 -45.06 31.71 -57.94
N ALA A 463 -43.86 31.36 -58.40
CA ALA A 463 -43.42 31.60 -59.78
C ALA A 463 -44.28 30.87 -60.82
N MET A 464 -44.69 29.62 -60.56
CA MET A 464 -45.61 28.89 -61.44
C MET A 464 -47.02 29.51 -61.47
N ALA A 465 -47.51 30.03 -60.34
CA ALA A 465 -48.78 30.74 -60.29
C ALA A 465 -48.73 32.07 -61.06
N GLU A 466 -47.66 32.84 -60.89
CA GLU A 466 -47.42 34.10 -61.62
C GLU A 466 -47.27 33.84 -63.14
N ALA A 467 -46.54 32.80 -63.53
CA ALA A 467 -46.42 32.39 -64.94
C ALA A 467 -47.76 31.95 -65.55
N ARG A 468 -48.62 31.30 -64.77
CA ARG A 468 -49.96 30.89 -65.22
C ARG A 468 -50.89 32.08 -65.43
N VAL A 469 -50.86 33.07 -64.53
CA VAL A 469 -51.62 34.32 -64.67
C VAL A 469 -51.16 35.11 -65.89
N LEU A 470 -49.84 35.24 -66.10
CA LEU A 470 -49.27 35.90 -67.27
C LEU A 470 -49.66 35.19 -68.59
N ALA A 471 -49.66 33.85 -68.60
CA ALA A 471 -50.06 33.06 -69.77
C ALA A 471 -51.58 33.12 -70.06
N ASP A 472 -52.42 33.30 -69.04
CA ASP A 472 -53.86 33.54 -69.21
C ASP A 472 -54.13 34.96 -69.73
N GLU A 473 -53.32 35.95 -69.32
CA GLU A 473 -53.42 37.34 -69.77
C GLU A 473 -52.90 37.54 -71.21
N GLN A 474 -51.83 36.84 -71.58
CA GLN A 474 -51.34 36.79 -72.98
C GLN A 474 -52.38 36.16 -73.92
N ARG A 475 -53.00 35.04 -73.52
CA ARG A 475 -54.06 34.41 -74.32
C ARG A 475 -55.29 35.31 -74.54
N ARG A 476 -55.63 36.15 -73.56
CA ARG A 476 -56.74 37.13 -73.72
C ARG A 476 -56.39 38.23 -74.72
N ARG A 477 -55.18 38.78 -74.65
CA ARG A 477 -54.72 39.83 -75.59
C ARG A 477 -54.56 39.30 -77.02
N GLU A 478 -54.07 38.08 -77.18
CA GLU A 478 -53.97 37.42 -78.48
C GLU A 478 -55.36 37.14 -79.10
N ALA A 479 -56.35 36.76 -78.29
CA ALA A 479 -57.73 36.56 -78.76
C ALA A 479 -58.44 37.86 -79.16
N GLU A 480 -58.19 38.96 -78.44
CA GLU A 480 -58.72 40.29 -78.78
C GLU A 480 -58.11 40.82 -80.10
N GLN A 481 -56.80 40.68 -80.29
CA GLN A 481 -56.11 41.08 -81.53
C GLN A 481 -56.55 40.26 -82.74
N ALA A 482 -56.82 38.95 -82.56
CA ALA A 482 -57.32 38.09 -83.64
C ALA A 482 -58.74 38.48 -84.08
N ALA A 483 -59.61 38.92 -83.16
CA ALA A 483 -60.97 39.33 -83.47
C ALA A 483 -61.05 40.66 -84.24
N GLU A 484 -60.12 41.58 -84.00
CA GLU A 484 -60.06 42.88 -84.66
C GLU A 484 -59.51 42.76 -86.10
N ALA A 485 -58.52 41.89 -86.31
CA ALA A 485 -57.96 41.59 -87.64
C ALA A 485 -58.99 40.95 -88.60
N GLU A 486 -59.89 40.10 -88.09
CA GLU A 486 -60.92 39.44 -88.91
C GLU A 486 -62.01 40.41 -89.38
N ARG A 487 -62.39 41.41 -88.56
CA ARG A 487 -63.34 42.45 -88.96
C ARG A 487 -62.84 43.31 -90.12
N LEU A 488 -61.57 43.72 -90.07
CA LEU A 488 -60.94 44.52 -91.13
C LEU A 488 -60.80 43.75 -92.45
N ARG A 489 -60.62 42.43 -92.40
CA ARG A 489 -60.52 41.58 -93.59
C ARG A 489 -61.83 41.45 -94.34
N ILE A 490 -62.95 41.35 -93.63
CA ILE A 490 -64.29 41.21 -94.22
C ILE A 490 -64.73 42.51 -94.92
N GLU A 491 -64.37 43.67 -94.37
CA GLU A 491 -64.71 44.98 -94.93
C GLU A 491 -63.93 45.30 -96.23
N GLN A 492 -62.65 44.91 -96.29
CA GLN A 492 -61.81 45.09 -97.48
C GLN A 492 -62.20 44.14 -98.64
N ALA A 493 -62.54 42.88 -98.33
CA ALA A 493 -62.96 41.92 -99.34
C ALA A 493 -64.32 42.27 -100.00
N ALA A 494 -65.22 42.98 -99.29
CA ALA A 494 -66.50 43.42 -99.82
C ALA A 494 -66.39 44.62 -100.78
N ALA A 495 -65.39 45.48 -100.59
CA ALA A 495 -65.16 46.65 -101.44
C ALA A 495 -64.59 46.28 -102.83
N GLU A 496 -63.67 45.32 -102.89
CA GLU A 496 -63.04 44.88 -104.15
C GLU A 496 -64.00 44.08 -105.05
N ALA A 497 -64.91 43.29 -104.46
CA ALA A 497 -65.91 42.53 -105.21
C ALA A 497 -66.98 43.41 -105.89
N ALA A 498 -67.29 44.57 -105.31
CA ALA A 498 -68.27 45.52 -105.86
C ALA A 498 -67.73 46.26 -107.10
N GLU A 499 -66.43 46.56 -107.14
CA GLU A 499 -65.81 47.31 -108.25
C GLU A 499 -65.64 46.45 -109.52
N GLN A 500 -65.39 45.15 -109.37
CA GLN A 500 -65.31 44.22 -110.50
C GLN A 500 -66.67 43.95 -111.18
N LEU A 501 -67.76 43.92 -110.41
CA LEU A 501 -69.11 43.69 -110.96
C LEU A 501 -69.58 44.86 -111.85
N VAL A 502 -69.26 46.10 -111.47
CA VAL A 502 -69.62 47.32 -112.21
C VAL A 502 -68.86 47.41 -113.55
N ARG A 503 -67.59 47.00 -113.60
CA ARG A 503 -66.78 46.97 -114.84
C ARG A 503 -67.28 45.96 -115.87
N GLN A 504 -67.74 44.78 -115.43
CA GLN A 504 -68.27 43.77 -116.35
C GLN A 504 -69.62 44.17 -116.94
N GLN A 505 -70.49 44.82 -116.15
CA GLN A 505 -71.79 45.28 -116.61
C GLN A 505 -71.68 46.41 -117.65
N SER A 506 -70.74 47.34 -117.49
CA SER A 506 -70.55 48.45 -118.44
C SER A 506 -70.03 47.98 -119.82
N ALA A 507 -69.14 46.97 -119.86
CA ALA A 507 -68.64 46.39 -121.11
C ALA A 507 -69.71 45.61 -121.89
N GLN A 508 -70.63 44.94 -121.20
CA GLN A 508 -71.75 44.23 -121.84
C GLN A 508 -72.73 45.20 -122.51
N GLN A 509 -73.03 46.32 -121.86
CA GLN A 509 -73.95 47.34 -122.37
C GLN A 509 -73.35 48.04 -123.60
N ALA A 510 -72.08 48.43 -123.55
CA ALA A 510 -71.38 49.11 -124.66
C ALA A 510 -71.34 48.30 -125.96
N VAL A 511 -71.19 46.97 -125.91
CA VAL A 511 -71.24 46.12 -127.12
C VAL A 511 -72.65 45.91 -127.65
N SER A 512 -73.67 45.95 -126.78
CA SER A 512 -75.06 45.80 -127.20
C SER A 512 -75.60 47.02 -127.97
N GLU A 513 -75.05 48.21 -127.71
CA GLU A 513 -75.45 49.46 -128.37
C GLU A 513 -74.72 49.71 -129.72
N LEU A 514 -73.82 48.81 -130.13
CA LEU A 514 -73.09 48.93 -131.38
C LEU A 514 -74.01 48.68 -132.60
N GLN A 515 -74.27 49.74 -133.35
CA GLN A 515 -75.06 49.71 -134.57
C GLN A 515 -74.18 49.74 -135.83
N VAL A 516 -74.72 49.22 -136.94
CA VAL A 516 -74.05 49.20 -138.25
C VAL A 516 -73.62 50.62 -138.63
N GLY A 517 -72.34 50.79 -138.89
CA GLY A 517 -71.70 52.08 -139.16
C GLY A 517 -70.80 52.62 -138.04
N ALA A 518 -70.79 51.98 -136.86
CA ALA A 518 -69.91 52.33 -135.74
C ALA A 518 -68.43 52.13 -136.07
N TRP A 519 -67.55 52.98 -135.52
CA TRP A 519 -66.11 52.89 -135.71
C TRP A 519 -65.42 52.44 -134.42
N LEU A 520 -64.58 51.42 -134.54
CA LEU A 520 -63.78 50.88 -133.44
C LEU A 520 -62.30 50.89 -133.79
N GLU A 521 -61.47 51.14 -132.78
CA GLU A 521 -60.02 51.03 -132.87
C GLU A 521 -59.62 49.70 -132.25
N ILE A 522 -59.13 48.79 -133.09
CA ILE A 522 -58.70 47.44 -132.72
C ILE A 522 -57.18 47.44 -132.66
N ASN A 523 -56.61 47.12 -131.50
CA ASN A 523 -55.16 46.96 -131.36
C ASN A 523 -54.78 45.52 -131.71
N SER A 524 -54.24 45.29 -132.91
CA SER A 524 -53.75 43.96 -133.33
C SER A 524 -52.30 44.08 -133.78
N ASN A 525 -51.41 43.24 -133.24
CA ASN A 525 -49.97 43.22 -133.54
C ASN A 525 -49.26 44.59 -133.42
N ASN A 526 -49.57 45.33 -132.34
CA ASN A 526 -48.92 46.59 -131.96
C ASN A 526 -49.13 47.78 -132.93
N GLU A 527 -50.02 47.65 -133.91
CA GLU A 527 -50.53 48.74 -134.73
C GLU A 527 -52.03 48.95 -134.47
N LYS A 528 -52.45 50.22 -134.38
CA LYS A 528 -53.85 50.58 -134.10
C LYS A 528 -54.62 50.71 -135.41
N GLN A 529 -55.57 49.81 -135.66
CA GLN A 529 -56.36 49.83 -136.89
C GLN A 529 -57.79 50.27 -136.61
N ARG A 530 -58.27 51.24 -137.37
CA ARG A 530 -59.65 51.76 -137.27
C ARG A 530 -60.53 51.02 -138.25
N ALA A 531 -61.49 50.27 -137.74
CA ALA A 531 -62.41 49.49 -138.55
C ALA A 531 -63.86 49.94 -138.30
N LYS A 532 -64.61 50.06 -139.39
CA LYS A 532 -66.04 50.38 -139.38
C LYS A 532 -66.85 49.08 -139.34
N LEU A 533 -67.82 49.02 -138.44
CA LEU A 533 -68.77 47.92 -138.35
C LEU A 533 -69.67 47.95 -139.59
N SER A 534 -69.40 47.05 -140.52
CA SER A 534 -70.08 47.05 -141.82
C SER A 534 -71.35 46.22 -141.82
N VAL A 535 -71.37 45.08 -141.11
CA VAL A 535 -72.52 44.18 -141.07
C VAL A 535 -72.58 43.49 -139.70
N ILE A 536 -73.80 43.36 -139.16
CA ILE A 536 -74.13 42.50 -138.03
C ILE A 536 -74.99 41.35 -138.57
N ILE A 537 -74.51 40.11 -138.46
CA ILE A 537 -75.27 38.94 -138.90
C ILE A 537 -75.99 38.34 -137.69
N ALA A 538 -77.28 38.65 -137.54
CA ALA A 538 -78.08 38.25 -136.38
C ALA A 538 -78.25 36.73 -136.20
N SER A 539 -78.24 35.94 -137.29
CA SER A 539 -78.42 34.48 -137.23
C SER A 539 -77.22 33.72 -136.65
N THR A 540 -76.02 34.33 -136.64
CA THR A 540 -74.78 33.70 -136.14
C THR A 540 -74.06 34.53 -135.07
N SER A 541 -74.65 35.67 -134.67
CA SER A 541 -74.13 36.59 -133.64
C SER A 541 -72.70 37.08 -133.90
N LYS A 542 -72.40 37.42 -135.17
CA LYS A 542 -71.08 37.89 -135.60
C LYS A 542 -71.10 39.33 -136.10
N TYR A 543 -70.06 40.07 -135.73
CA TYR A 543 -69.82 41.47 -136.07
C TYR A 543 -68.65 41.54 -137.06
N ILE A 544 -68.89 42.14 -138.23
CA ILE A 544 -67.88 42.23 -139.29
C ILE A 544 -67.31 43.63 -139.43
N PHE A 545 -66.02 43.69 -139.11
CA PHE A 545 -64.98 44.71 -139.29
C PHE A 545 -64.65 45.06 -140.73
N ALA A 546 -64.81 46.27 -141.28
CA ALA A 546 -64.20 46.66 -142.56
C ALA A 546 -63.42 47.98 -142.53
N ASP A 547 -62.39 48.11 -143.35
CA ASP A 547 -61.53 49.30 -143.47
C ASP A 547 -62.15 50.38 -144.38
N GLN A 548 -61.52 51.56 -144.49
CA GLN A 548 -61.96 52.72 -145.28
C GLN A 548 -62.20 52.43 -146.78
N VAL A 549 -61.62 51.34 -147.29
CA VAL A 549 -61.75 50.87 -148.69
C VAL A 549 -62.69 49.66 -148.81
N GLY A 550 -63.42 49.31 -147.75
CA GLY A 550 -64.45 48.26 -147.76
C GLY A 550 -63.93 46.82 -147.66
N ARG A 551 -62.63 46.60 -147.37
CA ARG A 551 -62.06 45.27 -147.12
C ARG A 551 -62.33 44.81 -145.69
N LYS A 552 -62.72 43.55 -145.52
CA LYS A 552 -62.98 42.94 -144.22
C LYS A 552 -61.68 42.79 -143.40
N VAL A 553 -61.61 43.45 -142.24
CA VAL A 553 -60.47 43.48 -141.31
C VAL A 553 -60.58 42.40 -140.24
N ALA A 554 -61.76 42.22 -139.65
CA ALA A 554 -61.96 41.28 -138.55
C ALA A 554 -63.42 40.79 -138.47
N GLU A 555 -63.61 39.60 -137.90
CA GLU A 555 -64.93 39.03 -137.59
C GLU A 555 -64.89 38.56 -136.14
N TYR A 556 -65.72 39.14 -135.27
CA TYR A 556 -65.80 38.76 -133.85
C TYR A 556 -67.22 38.29 -133.50
N THR A 557 -67.31 37.36 -132.56
CA THR A 557 -68.58 37.01 -131.92
C THR A 557 -68.92 38.02 -130.82
N ARG A 558 -70.19 38.13 -130.44
CA ARG A 558 -70.65 39.07 -129.41
C ARG A 558 -69.92 38.92 -128.08
N GLU A 559 -69.71 37.69 -127.62
CA GLU A 559 -69.05 37.37 -126.34
C GLU A 559 -67.56 37.72 -126.38
N GLN A 560 -66.87 37.38 -127.48
CA GLN A 560 -65.47 37.74 -127.67
C GLN A 560 -65.26 39.26 -127.77
N LEU A 561 -66.19 39.98 -128.40
CA LEU A 561 -66.12 41.44 -128.49
C LEU A 561 -66.33 42.10 -127.12
N GLN A 562 -67.19 41.55 -126.25
CA GLN A 562 -67.41 42.02 -124.88
C GLN A 562 -66.18 41.81 -123.99
N GLU A 563 -65.55 40.65 -124.11
CA GLU A 563 -64.34 40.33 -123.35
C GLU A 563 -63.15 41.20 -123.78
N LEU A 564 -62.97 41.42 -125.09
CA LEU A 564 -61.91 42.29 -125.61
C LEU A 564 -62.11 43.78 -125.27
N VAL A 565 -63.36 44.23 -125.07
CA VAL A 565 -63.67 45.57 -124.54
C VAL A 565 -63.45 45.63 -123.03
N ALA A 566 -63.79 44.59 -122.26
CA ALA A 566 -63.56 44.52 -120.82
C ALA A 566 -62.05 44.45 -120.47
N GLN A 567 -61.23 43.89 -121.36
CA GLN A 567 -59.77 43.83 -121.24
C GLN A 567 -59.04 45.04 -121.89
N GLU A 568 -59.77 46.09 -122.28
CA GLU A 568 -59.29 47.34 -122.92
C GLU A 568 -58.53 47.18 -124.25
N GLN A 569 -58.66 46.04 -124.93
CA GLN A 569 -57.96 45.76 -126.19
C GLN A 569 -58.66 46.38 -127.42
N ILE A 570 -59.95 46.69 -127.31
CA ILE A 570 -60.76 47.35 -128.35
C ILE A 570 -61.39 48.61 -127.75
N LYS A 571 -61.21 49.75 -128.41
CA LYS A 571 -61.78 51.03 -127.98
C LYS A 571 -62.85 51.51 -128.96
N ILE A 572 -64.07 51.69 -128.46
CA ILE A 572 -65.20 52.17 -129.26
C ILE A 572 -65.04 53.69 -129.46
N VAL A 573 -64.79 54.12 -130.70
CA VAL A 573 -64.52 55.53 -131.02
C VAL A 573 -65.80 56.28 -131.36
N ARG A 574 -66.76 55.61 -132.00
CA ARG A 574 -68.04 56.23 -132.39
C ARG A 574 -69.14 55.20 -132.54
N ASN A 575 -70.21 55.35 -131.78
CA ASN A 575 -71.47 54.61 -131.96
C ASN A 575 -72.22 55.26 -133.13
N GLY A 576 -72.63 54.48 -134.14
CA GLY A 576 -73.26 55.02 -135.37
C GLY A 576 -74.57 55.76 -135.07
N ASP A 577 -74.76 56.92 -135.72
CA ASP A 577 -75.85 57.87 -135.44
C ASP A 577 -77.22 57.38 -135.95
N ASN A 578 -78.23 57.45 -135.08
CA ASN A 578 -79.61 57.06 -135.34
C ASN A 578 -80.44 58.24 -135.90
N PHE A 579 -81.36 57.97 -136.83
CA PHE A 579 -82.07 58.95 -137.65
C PHE A 579 -83.03 59.87 -136.85
N GLU A 580 -83.42 59.49 -135.63
CA GLU A 580 -84.33 60.28 -134.77
C GLU A 580 -83.64 61.43 -134.01
N ASP A 581 -82.31 61.39 -133.81
CA ASP A 581 -81.58 62.40 -133.02
C ASP A 581 -81.20 63.67 -133.81
N GLN A 582 -81.32 63.65 -135.14
CA GLN A 582 -81.14 64.86 -135.96
C GLN A 582 -82.35 65.80 -135.94
N LEU A 583 -83.55 65.30 -135.60
CA LEU A 583 -84.76 66.13 -135.51
C LEU A 583 -84.80 66.99 -134.23
N ALA A 584 -84.19 66.53 -133.13
CA ALA A 584 -84.13 67.30 -131.88
C ALA A 584 -83.10 68.45 -131.92
N LYS A 585 -82.08 68.34 -132.78
CA LYS A 585 -81.00 69.35 -132.88
C LYS A 585 -81.40 70.56 -133.75
N VAL A 586 -82.38 70.42 -134.64
CA VAL A 586 -82.91 71.51 -135.47
C VAL A 586 -83.99 72.33 -134.73
N ILE A 587 -84.62 71.80 -133.68
CA ILE A 587 -85.63 72.56 -132.91
C ILE A 587 -85.01 73.46 -131.82
N ARG A 588 -83.76 73.21 -131.38
CA ARG A 588 -83.06 74.10 -130.42
C ARG A 588 -82.26 75.23 -131.08
N GLY A 589 -82.19 75.27 -132.41
CA GLY A 589 -81.50 76.32 -133.18
C GLY A 589 -82.36 77.53 -133.56
N LEU A 590 -83.66 77.56 -133.22
CA LEU A 590 -84.61 78.61 -133.64
C LEU A 590 -85.26 79.39 -132.48
N ARG A 591 -84.59 79.44 -131.31
CA ARG A 591 -84.86 80.46 -130.27
C ARG A 591 -83.57 81.14 -129.83
N ARG A 592 -82.91 81.76 -130.81
CA ARG A 592 -82.22 83.05 -130.71
C ARG A 592 -82.80 83.90 -131.84
N ASP A 593 -83.09 85.16 -131.54
CA ASP A 593 -83.61 86.21 -132.45
C ASP A 593 -85.14 86.43 -132.47
N LEU A 594 -85.68 86.71 -131.28
CA LEU A 594 -86.62 87.81 -130.96
C LEU A 594 -86.78 87.85 -129.42
N ASN A 595 -85.72 88.20 -128.71
CA ASN A 595 -85.43 89.58 -128.31
C ASN A 595 -83.94 89.72 -128.00
#